data_AF-A0A3A4XTY5-F1
#
_entry.id   AF-A0A3A4XTY5-F1
#
_cell.length_a   1.000
_cell.length_b   1.000
_cell.length_c   1.000
_cell.angle_alpha   90.00
_cell.angle_beta   90.00
_cell.angle_gamma   90.00
#
_symmetry.space_group_name_H-M   'P 1'
#
loop_
_entity.id
_entity.type
_entity.pdbx_description
1 polymer ?
#
loop_
_entity_poly.entity_id
_entity_poly.type
_entity_poly.pdbx_seq_one_letter_code
_entity_poly.pdbx_strand_id
1 'polypeptide(L)'
;MIQYMPFSYLPESLLGVLTGLFGPIAVGQPLNALVPAHMRAAAEKGLLRLRYPAGVDQTALEGAFKSFTAWADLHKGKSGDLTGFFRSEQEQDPWGQESARHIRTQIRQAGQNTSAAQSPLFQAALFSALAHRYDQQRDALEQDLGSVASLEQKFGKIVGEPAEPRSSLGALLAPQETAASDTGLYMTEQRIESWARLASPSESVLITTSPAVWQSLLERLPDSIPVLHGQFDSARPDAGPNGFADLFAALLQAQDPRTVSTQHLALKAGEKPLVTLGLHVLAACRFPELLARFTKGSFQRQPPEAASSPCNTVLGLLQVHAT
;
A
#
# COMPACT_ATOMS: atom_id res chain seq x y z
N MET A 1 -11.86 -8.26 -9.07
CA MET A 1 -10.90 -8.68 -8.03
C MET A 1 -10.35 -7.41 -7.38
N ILE A 2 -10.01 -7.50 -6.08
CA ILE A 2 -9.67 -6.35 -5.25
C ILE A 2 -8.16 -6.31 -5.05
N GLN A 3 -7.55 -5.15 -5.28
CA GLN A 3 -6.12 -4.94 -5.12
C GLN A 3 -5.84 -3.96 -3.99
N TYR A 4 -4.95 -4.36 -3.08
CA TYR A 4 -4.38 -3.46 -2.09
C TYR A 4 -3.23 -2.66 -2.71
N MET A 5 -3.25 -1.34 -2.56
CA MET A 5 -2.33 -0.42 -3.22
C MET A 5 -2.02 0.81 -2.38
N PRO A 6 -0.91 1.53 -2.65
CA PRO A 6 0.20 1.17 -3.53
C PRO A 6 1.23 0.24 -2.86
N PHE A 7 0.93 -0.27 -1.67
CA PHE A 7 1.85 -1.03 -0.83
C PHE A 7 2.07 -2.45 -1.37
N SER A 8 3.29 -2.94 -1.15
CA SER A 8 3.68 -4.32 -1.43
C SER A 8 3.83 -5.15 -0.15
N TYR A 9 3.84 -4.52 1.01
CA TYR A 9 3.79 -5.17 2.32
C TYR A 9 2.37 -5.05 2.89
N LEU A 10 1.92 -6.09 3.57
CA LEU A 10 0.62 -6.09 4.25
C LEU A 10 0.79 -6.66 5.67
N PRO A 11 0.63 -5.85 6.74
CA PRO A 11 0.69 -6.32 8.12
C PRO A 11 -0.30 -7.45 8.38
N GLU A 12 0.06 -8.40 9.26
CA GLU A 12 -0.78 -9.55 9.56
C GLU A 12 -2.15 -9.15 10.15
N SER A 13 -2.16 -8.15 11.02
CA SER A 13 -3.39 -7.57 11.60
C SER A 13 -4.34 -7.04 10.52
N LEU A 14 -3.82 -6.33 9.53
CA LEU A 14 -4.60 -5.74 8.45
C LEU A 14 -5.06 -6.78 7.42
N LEU A 15 -4.25 -7.82 7.17
CA LEU A 15 -4.59 -8.92 6.28
C LEU A 15 -5.88 -9.64 6.72
N GLY A 16 -6.03 -9.91 8.02
CA GLY A 16 -7.25 -10.51 8.57
C GLY A 16 -8.48 -9.65 8.35
N VAL A 17 -8.38 -8.35 8.62
CA VAL A 17 -9.47 -7.39 8.42
C VAL A 17 -9.87 -7.30 6.94
N LEU A 18 -8.89 -7.09 6.04
CA LEU A 18 -9.17 -6.98 4.61
C LEU A 18 -9.80 -8.25 4.05
N THR A 19 -9.26 -9.42 4.37
CA THR A 19 -9.76 -10.69 3.83
C THR A 19 -11.11 -11.10 4.44
N GLY A 20 -11.38 -10.70 5.69
CA GLY A 20 -12.69 -10.86 6.31
C GLY A 20 -13.77 -9.98 5.67
N LEU A 21 -13.44 -8.74 5.30
CA LEU A 21 -14.39 -7.82 4.68
C LEU A 21 -14.61 -8.11 3.19
N PHE A 22 -13.55 -8.43 2.47
CA PHE A 22 -13.52 -8.39 1.01
C PHE A 22 -13.24 -9.74 0.35
N GLY A 23 -12.95 -10.78 1.13
CA GLY A 23 -12.46 -12.05 0.62
C GLY A 23 -11.02 -11.97 0.09
N PRO A 24 -10.63 -12.81 -0.87
CA PRO A 24 -9.26 -12.83 -1.38
C PRO A 24 -8.78 -11.49 -1.97
N ILE A 25 -7.63 -11.02 -1.50
CA ILE A 25 -7.02 -9.73 -1.91
C ILE A 25 -5.78 -9.96 -2.77
N ALA A 26 -5.55 -9.05 -3.73
CA ALA A 26 -4.33 -9.01 -4.53
C ALA A 26 -3.32 -8.01 -3.96
N VAL A 27 -2.04 -8.39 -3.94
CA VAL A 27 -0.93 -7.49 -3.57
C VAL A 27 0.18 -7.60 -4.60
N GLY A 28 0.69 -6.45 -5.05
CA GLY A 28 1.87 -6.38 -5.91
C GLY A 28 3.13 -6.71 -5.12
N GLN A 29 3.91 -7.68 -5.59
CA GLN A 29 5.17 -8.11 -4.99
C GLN A 29 6.34 -7.79 -5.92
N PRO A 30 7.30 -6.95 -5.50
CA PRO A 30 8.45 -6.62 -6.33
C PRO A 30 9.43 -7.79 -6.45
N LEU A 31 9.64 -8.54 -5.35
CA LEU A 31 10.57 -9.68 -5.25
C LEU A 31 9.95 -10.81 -4.43
N ASN A 32 10.09 -12.06 -4.87
CA ASN A 32 9.61 -13.22 -4.11
C ASN A 32 10.34 -13.42 -2.77
N ALA A 33 11.64 -13.11 -2.74
CA ALA A 33 12.46 -13.23 -1.54
C ALA A 33 12.02 -12.30 -0.39
N LEU A 34 11.28 -11.23 -0.70
CA LEU A 34 10.81 -10.26 0.31
C LEU A 34 9.49 -10.65 0.97
N VAL A 35 8.72 -11.56 0.38
CA VAL A 35 7.41 -11.92 0.92
C VAL A 35 7.61 -12.50 2.34
N PRO A 36 6.96 -11.95 3.38
CA PRO A 36 7.08 -12.47 4.74
C PRO A 36 6.29 -13.78 4.92
N ALA A 37 6.56 -14.51 6.01
CA ALA A 37 5.98 -15.83 6.25
C ALA A 37 4.44 -15.80 6.34
N HIS A 38 3.85 -14.80 7.00
CA HIS A 38 2.40 -14.69 7.14
C HIS A 38 1.70 -14.44 5.80
N MET A 39 2.28 -13.60 4.93
CA MET A 39 1.75 -13.39 3.57
C MET A 39 1.87 -14.63 2.69
N ARG A 40 2.96 -15.41 2.81
CA ARG A 40 3.09 -16.70 2.12
C ARG A 40 2.02 -17.69 2.57
N ALA A 41 1.86 -17.86 3.89
CA ALA A 41 0.85 -18.76 4.44
C ALA A 41 -0.58 -18.36 4.02
N ALA A 42 -0.87 -17.06 3.94
CA ALA A 42 -2.16 -16.57 3.45
C ALA A 42 -2.35 -16.80 1.94
N ALA A 43 -1.27 -16.71 1.15
CA ALA A 43 -1.32 -17.03 -0.27
C ALA A 43 -1.60 -18.52 -0.53
N GLU A 44 -0.96 -19.40 0.23
CA GLU A 44 -1.21 -20.86 0.19
C GLU A 44 -2.67 -21.20 0.56
N LYS A 45 -3.27 -20.45 1.49
CA LYS A 45 -4.70 -20.57 1.86
C LYS A 45 -5.66 -19.93 0.84
N GLY A 46 -5.16 -19.30 -0.22
CA GLY A 46 -5.98 -18.60 -1.22
C GLY A 46 -6.59 -17.28 -0.74
N LEU A 47 -6.20 -16.78 0.44
CA LEU A 47 -6.64 -15.48 0.99
C LEU A 47 -5.90 -14.31 0.35
N LEU A 48 -4.69 -14.55 -0.15
CA LEU A 48 -3.83 -13.55 -0.77
C LEU A 48 -3.39 -14.00 -2.17
N ARG A 49 -3.44 -13.10 -3.14
CA ARG A 49 -2.91 -13.31 -4.49
C ARG A 49 -1.70 -12.41 -4.71
N LEU A 50 -0.52 -13.00 -4.71
CA LEU A 50 0.74 -12.30 -4.96
C LEU A 50 0.89 -12.09 -6.47
N ARG A 51 1.18 -10.87 -6.89
CA ARG A 51 1.38 -10.49 -8.31
C ARG A 51 2.77 -9.94 -8.51
N TYR A 52 3.54 -10.55 -9.40
CA TYR A 52 4.88 -10.09 -9.73
C TYR A 52 4.85 -9.28 -11.03
N PRO A 53 5.63 -8.19 -11.12
CA PRO A 53 5.69 -7.37 -12.34
C PRO A 53 6.29 -8.19 -13.48
N ALA A 54 5.58 -8.27 -14.60
CA ALA A 54 6.10 -8.85 -15.83
C ALA A 54 7.13 -7.92 -16.48
N GLY A 55 8.14 -8.48 -17.14
CA GLY A 55 9.17 -7.69 -17.84
C GLY A 55 10.27 -7.10 -16.94
N VAL A 56 10.30 -7.47 -15.66
CA VAL A 56 11.40 -7.13 -14.74
C VAL A 56 12.27 -8.36 -14.52
N ASP A 57 13.58 -8.22 -14.77
CA ASP A 57 14.56 -9.25 -14.42
C ASP A 57 14.69 -9.34 -12.90
N GLN A 58 14.12 -10.40 -12.33
CA GLN A 58 14.07 -10.65 -10.89
C GLN A 58 15.46 -10.87 -10.29
N THR A 59 16.39 -11.48 -11.03
CA THR A 59 17.76 -11.75 -10.55
C THR A 59 18.54 -10.45 -10.44
N ALA A 60 18.46 -9.61 -11.49
CA ALA A 60 19.08 -8.28 -11.48
C ALA A 60 18.47 -7.38 -10.39
N LEU A 61 17.15 -7.43 -10.21
CA LEU A 61 16.45 -6.66 -9.18
C LEU A 61 16.89 -7.08 -7.76
N GLU A 62 17.01 -8.38 -7.50
CA GLU A 62 17.48 -8.88 -6.21
C GLU A 62 18.93 -8.46 -5.94
N GLY A 63 19.81 -8.51 -6.95
CA GLY A 63 21.19 -8.04 -6.85
C GLY A 63 21.29 -6.54 -6.55
N ALA A 64 20.47 -5.72 -7.21
CA ALA A 64 20.38 -4.28 -6.96
C ALA A 64 19.86 -3.97 -5.55
N PHE A 65 18.81 -4.67 -5.11
CA PHE A 65 18.26 -4.54 -3.77
C PHE A 65 19.28 -4.89 -2.68
N LYS A 66 20.02 -6.00 -2.83
CA LYS A 66 21.11 -6.40 -1.91
C LYS A 66 22.23 -5.37 -1.84
N SER A 67 22.66 -4.86 -3.00
CA SER A 67 23.69 -3.83 -3.06
C SER A 67 23.25 -2.54 -2.34
N PHE A 68 22.01 -2.10 -2.57
CA PHE A 68 21.47 -0.91 -1.91
C PHE A 68 21.36 -1.09 -0.40
N THR A 69 20.80 -2.22 0.05
CA THR A 69 20.62 -2.49 1.48
C THR A 69 21.96 -2.61 2.22
N ALA A 70 22.94 -3.30 1.65
CA ALA A 70 24.29 -3.38 2.21
C ALA A 70 24.95 -1.99 2.34
N TRP A 71 24.78 -1.13 1.33
CA TRP A 71 25.27 0.24 1.42
C TRP A 71 24.57 1.05 2.52
N ALA A 72 23.23 0.99 2.59
CA ALA A 72 22.45 1.70 3.59
C ALA A 72 22.84 1.25 5.00
N ASP A 73 23.12 -0.04 5.18
CA ASP A 73 23.55 -0.60 6.45
C ASP A 73 24.94 -0.10 6.89
N LEU A 74 25.84 0.17 5.94
CA LEU A 74 27.17 0.75 6.22
C LEU A 74 27.12 2.26 6.56
N HIS A 75 26.05 2.95 6.18
CA HIS A 75 25.95 4.42 6.26
C HIS A 75 24.87 4.92 7.23
N LYS A 76 24.48 4.07 8.22
CA LYS A 76 23.39 4.24 9.22
C LYS A 76 23.38 5.52 10.08
N GLY A 77 24.21 6.53 9.79
CA GLY A 77 24.24 7.80 10.51
C GLY A 77 24.28 9.07 9.67
N LYS A 78 24.40 9.02 8.33
CA LYS A 78 24.59 10.26 7.53
C LYS A 78 23.83 10.36 6.20
N SER A 79 23.24 9.30 5.64
CA SER A 79 22.65 9.39 4.28
C SER A 79 21.56 8.37 3.96
N GLY A 80 20.69 8.03 4.92
CA GLY A 80 19.52 7.16 4.67
C GLY A 80 18.38 7.82 3.89
N ASP A 81 18.67 8.87 3.12
CA ASP A 81 17.66 9.64 2.42
C ASP A 81 17.37 9.01 1.05
N LEU A 82 16.38 8.11 1.01
CA LEU A 82 15.82 7.60 -0.25
C LEU A 82 15.39 8.77 -1.16
N THR A 83 14.99 9.91 -0.60
CA THR A 83 14.63 11.07 -1.42
C THR A 83 15.84 11.65 -2.15
N GLY A 84 17.01 11.79 -1.51
CA GLY A 84 18.26 12.19 -2.19
C GLY A 84 18.72 11.20 -3.28
N PHE A 85 18.57 9.89 -3.05
CA PHE A 85 18.94 8.86 -4.04
C PHE A 85 18.06 8.90 -5.31
N PHE A 86 16.75 9.08 -5.15
CA PHE A 86 15.79 9.13 -6.25
C PHE A 86 15.57 10.53 -6.86
N ARG A 87 15.82 11.64 -6.13
CA ARG A 87 15.68 13.02 -6.65
C ARG A 87 16.89 13.51 -7.44
N SER A 88 18.10 13.01 -7.16
CA SER A 88 19.33 13.48 -7.83
C SER A 88 19.48 13.03 -9.30
N GLU A 89 18.39 12.65 -9.97
CA GLU A 89 18.29 12.72 -11.44
C GLU A 89 18.03 14.16 -11.94
N GLN A 90 17.44 15.04 -11.12
CA GLN A 90 17.05 16.40 -11.55
C GLN A 90 18.00 17.52 -11.11
N GLU A 91 18.75 17.36 -10.00
CA GLU A 91 19.63 18.43 -9.49
C GLU A 91 21.03 17.92 -9.13
N GLN A 92 22.05 18.65 -9.61
CA GLN A 92 23.45 18.43 -9.31
C GLN A 92 23.78 18.92 -7.89
N ASP A 93 23.51 18.13 -6.86
CA ASP A 93 23.99 18.43 -5.50
C ASP A 93 25.48 18.04 -5.35
N PRO A 94 26.41 18.95 -5.03
CA PRO A 94 27.85 18.68 -5.02
C PRO A 94 28.37 17.82 -3.84
N TRP A 95 27.65 17.70 -2.72
CA TRP A 95 28.23 17.16 -1.48
C TRP A 95 27.94 15.68 -1.16
N GLY A 96 27.05 15.00 -1.90
CA GLY A 96 26.66 13.59 -1.68
C GLY A 96 27.08 12.59 -2.77
N GLN A 97 27.93 12.98 -3.71
CA GLN A 97 27.98 12.36 -5.05
C GLN A 97 28.75 11.04 -5.15
N GLU A 98 29.83 10.81 -4.40
CA GLU A 98 30.73 9.68 -4.72
C GLU A 98 30.10 8.32 -4.39
N SER A 99 29.45 8.20 -3.23
CA SER A 99 28.80 6.96 -2.78
C SER A 99 27.53 6.65 -3.58
N ALA A 100 26.66 7.65 -3.80
CA ALA A 100 25.46 7.49 -4.62
C ALA A 100 25.79 7.14 -6.08
N ARG A 101 26.83 7.75 -6.67
CA ARG A 101 27.35 7.38 -8.00
C ARG A 101 27.92 5.96 -8.00
N HIS A 102 28.70 5.57 -6.99
CA HIS A 102 29.27 4.23 -6.90
C HIS A 102 28.18 3.15 -6.76
N ILE A 103 27.14 3.39 -5.95
CA ILE A 103 25.96 2.51 -5.84
C ILE A 103 25.23 2.43 -7.17
N ARG A 104 25.03 3.56 -7.86
CA ARG A 104 24.43 3.55 -9.19
C ARG A 104 25.27 2.74 -10.16
N THR A 105 26.58 2.87 -10.13
CA THR A 105 27.49 2.08 -10.96
C THR A 105 27.41 0.60 -10.59
N GLN A 106 27.32 0.25 -9.30
CA GLN A 106 27.15 -1.13 -8.84
C GLN A 106 25.78 -1.71 -9.19
N ILE A 107 24.68 -0.95 -9.06
CA ILE A 107 23.35 -1.33 -9.51
C ILE A 107 23.34 -1.51 -11.03
N ARG A 108 24.01 -0.61 -11.77
CA ARG A 108 24.18 -0.71 -13.24
C ARG A 108 25.05 -1.89 -13.66
N GLN A 109 26.06 -2.25 -12.85
CA GLN A 109 26.94 -3.39 -13.12
C GLN A 109 26.32 -4.72 -12.70
N ALA A 110 25.50 -4.74 -11.65
CA ALA A 110 24.73 -5.91 -11.21
C ALA A 110 23.61 -6.25 -12.21
N GLY A 111 23.01 -5.24 -12.84
CA GLY A 111 22.19 -5.41 -14.04
C GLY A 111 23.07 -5.51 -15.28
N GLN A 112 23.75 -6.65 -15.50
CA GLN A 112 24.57 -6.92 -16.69
C GLN A 112 23.70 -7.00 -17.96
N ASN A 113 23.20 -5.84 -18.41
CA ASN A 113 22.70 -5.47 -19.73
C ASN A 113 22.14 -4.05 -19.60
N THR A 114 22.97 -3.08 -20.00
CA THR A 114 22.91 -1.65 -19.65
C THR A 114 21.66 -0.89 -20.11
N SER A 115 20.72 -1.52 -20.81
CA SER A 115 19.43 -0.94 -21.21
C SER A 115 18.28 -1.28 -20.25
N ALA A 116 18.30 -2.43 -19.57
CA ALA A 116 17.19 -2.90 -18.73
C ALA A 116 17.16 -2.21 -17.35
N ALA A 117 18.32 -1.96 -16.74
CA ALA A 117 18.45 -1.28 -15.44
C ALA A 117 18.11 0.22 -15.47
N GLN A 118 18.06 0.82 -16.66
CA GLN A 118 17.59 2.20 -16.89
C GLN A 118 16.10 2.25 -17.24
N SER A 119 15.42 1.11 -17.36
CA SER A 119 13.99 1.12 -17.64
C SER A 119 13.24 1.71 -16.45
N PRO A 120 12.28 2.63 -16.68
CA PRO A 120 11.42 3.15 -15.62
C PRO A 120 10.69 2.05 -14.85
N LEU A 121 10.47 0.89 -15.49
CA LEU A 121 9.87 -0.29 -14.87
C LEU A 121 10.81 -0.93 -13.83
N PHE A 122 12.10 -1.08 -14.14
CA PHE A 122 13.08 -1.59 -13.18
C PHE A 122 13.26 -0.65 -11.98
N GLN A 123 13.32 0.66 -12.23
CA GLN A 123 13.40 1.66 -11.16
C GLN A 123 12.17 1.62 -10.24
N ALA A 124 10.97 1.53 -10.82
CA ALA A 124 9.73 1.36 -10.06
C ALA A 124 9.73 0.08 -9.22
N ALA A 125 10.22 -1.04 -9.77
CA ALA A 125 10.32 -2.31 -9.06
C ALA A 125 11.32 -2.23 -7.90
N LEU A 126 12.48 -1.59 -8.11
CA LEU A 126 13.49 -1.38 -7.06
C LEU A 126 12.95 -0.46 -5.96
N PHE A 127 12.29 0.64 -6.32
CA PHE A 127 11.64 1.51 -5.35
C PHE A 127 10.60 0.75 -4.53
N SER A 128 9.73 -0.03 -5.19
CA SER A 128 8.71 -0.85 -4.52
C SER A 128 9.34 -1.89 -3.57
N ALA A 129 10.48 -2.48 -3.91
CA ALA A 129 11.22 -3.39 -3.03
C ALA A 129 11.80 -2.69 -1.79
N LEU A 130 12.33 -1.48 -1.95
CA LEU A 130 12.84 -0.68 -0.83
C LEU A 130 11.71 -0.20 0.09
N ALA A 131 10.61 0.26 -0.51
CA ALA A 131 9.38 0.64 0.20
C ALA A 131 8.82 -0.55 0.99
N HIS A 132 8.78 -1.75 0.40
CA HIS A 132 8.38 -2.98 1.09
C HIS A 132 9.17 -3.20 2.39
N ARG A 133 10.52 -3.13 2.29
CA ARG A 133 11.40 -3.34 3.45
C ARG A 133 11.17 -2.27 4.51
N TYR A 134 10.99 -1.02 4.12
CA TYR A 134 10.68 0.07 5.05
C TYR A 134 9.36 -0.20 5.79
N ASP A 135 8.31 -0.58 5.06
CA ASP A 135 6.99 -0.87 5.62
C ASP A 135 7.06 -2.05 6.61
N GLN A 136 7.81 -3.11 6.27
CA GLN A 136 8.04 -4.26 7.14
C GLN A 136 8.82 -3.87 8.41
N GLN A 137 9.86 -3.04 8.30
CA GLN A 137 10.64 -2.58 9.45
C GLN A 137 9.82 -1.69 10.39
N ARG A 138 8.94 -0.87 9.81
CA ARG A 138 8.02 -0.02 10.57
C ARG A 138 6.98 -0.83 11.33
N ASP A 139 6.36 -1.82 10.69
CA ASP A 139 5.42 -2.74 11.36
C ASP A 139 6.10 -3.51 12.50
N ALA A 140 7.31 -4.03 12.28
CA ALA A 140 8.08 -4.68 13.34
C ALA A 140 8.38 -3.74 14.52
N LEU A 141 8.76 -2.49 14.26
CA LEU A 141 8.99 -1.48 15.30
C LEU A 141 7.71 -1.16 16.07
N GLU A 142 6.58 -1.02 15.38
CA GLU A 142 5.27 -0.77 15.99
C GLU A 142 4.85 -1.93 16.90
N GLN A 143 5.08 -3.18 16.48
CA GLN A 143 4.81 -4.37 17.30
C GLN A 143 5.71 -4.43 18.54
N ASP A 144 7.00 -4.14 18.39
CA ASP A 144 7.95 -4.13 19.51
C ASP A 144 7.56 -3.06 20.54
N LEU A 145 7.27 -1.82 20.10
CA LEU A 145 6.82 -0.74 20.98
C LEU A 145 5.48 -1.06 21.67
N GLY A 146 4.53 -1.65 20.95
CA GLY A 146 3.26 -2.11 21.51
C GLY A 146 3.44 -3.20 22.58
N SER A 147 4.42 -4.10 22.39
CA SER A 147 4.74 -5.13 23.38
C SER A 147 5.30 -4.55 24.68
N VAL A 148 6.13 -3.49 24.59
CA VAL A 148 6.65 -2.75 25.75
C VAL A 148 5.50 -2.10 26.52
N ALA A 149 4.59 -1.39 25.83
CA ALA A 149 3.43 -0.78 26.46
C ALA A 149 2.54 -1.83 27.18
N SER A 150 2.34 -3.01 26.58
CA SER A 150 1.60 -4.11 27.21
C SER A 150 2.29 -4.64 28.47
N LEU A 151 3.62 -4.78 28.45
CA LEU A 151 4.40 -5.20 29.61
C LEU A 151 4.31 -4.17 30.74
N GLU A 152 4.46 -2.88 30.44
CA GLU A 152 4.31 -1.81 31.43
C GLU A 152 2.94 -1.85 32.11
N GLN A 153 1.86 -2.02 31.34
CA GLN A 153 0.52 -2.15 31.88
C GLN A 153 0.37 -3.36 32.81
N LYS A 154 0.98 -4.50 32.45
CA LYS A 154 0.97 -5.72 33.29
C LYS A 154 1.76 -5.50 34.58
N PHE A 155 2.93 -4.87 34.51
CA PHE A 155 3.74 -4.56 35.69
C PHE A 155 3.04 -3.58 36.63
N GLY A 156 2.41 -2.52 36.12
CA GLY A 156 1.64 -1.57 36.94
C GLY A 156 0.52 -2.26 37.72
N LYS A 157 -0.19 -3.21 37.09
CA LYS A 157 -1.22 -4.04 37.75
C LYS A 157 -0.66 -4.92 38.88
N ILE A 158 0.56 -5.44 38.73
CA ILE A 158 1.21 -6.29 39.74
C ILE A 158 1.70 -5.46 40.93
N VAL A 159 2.23 -4.26 40.69
CA VAL A 159 2.76 -3.37 41.74
C VAL A 159 1.65 -2.69 42.54
N GLY A 160 0.40 -2.79 42.11
CA GLY A 160 -0.75 -2.18 42.80
C GLY A 160 -0.80 -0.66 42.64
N GLU A 161 -0.09 -0.11 41.64
CA GLU A 161 -0.26 1.30 41.31
C GLU A 161 -1.70 1.51 40.79
N PRO A 162 -2.41 2.55 41.25
CA PRO A 162 -3.69 2.91 40.68
C PRO A 162 -3.50 3.19 39.19
N ALA A 163 -4.52 2.86 38.38
CA ALA A 163 -4.56 3.13 36.94
C ALA A 163 -4.69 4.64 36.63
N GLU A 164 -3.91 5.48 37.31
CA GLU A 164 -3.66 6.85 36.90
C GLU A 164 -2.94 6.82 35.54
N PRO A 165 -3.31 7.69 34.59
CA PRO A 165 -2.68 7.75 33.28
C PRO A 165 -1.30 8.41 33.41
N ARG A 166 -0.34 7.70 34.01
CA ARG A 166 1.07 8.02 33.83
C ARG A 166 1.41 7.70 32.38
N SER A 167 1.95 8.70 31.67
CA SER A 167 2.50 8.51 30.34
C SER A 167 3.54 7.39 30.42
N SER A 168 3.18 6.22 29.89
CA SER A 168 4.03 5.03 29.98
C SER A 168 5.30 5.27 29.15
N LEU A 169 6.42 4.63 29.46
CA LEU A 169 7.64 4.82 28.66
C LEU A 169 7.38 4.39 27.21
N GLY A 170 6.59 3.32 27.03
CA GLY A 170 6.06 2.90 25.75
C GLY A 170 5.24 3.99 25.05
N ALA A 171 4.34 4.69 25.74
CA ALA A 171 3.55 5.80 25.18
C ALA A 171 4.38 7.07 24.91
N LEU A 172 5.44 7.31 25.70
CA LEU A 172 6.38 8.42 25.50
C LEU A 172 7.33 8.16 24.31
N LEU A 173 7.68 6.90 24.08
CA LEU A 173 8.55 6.46 22.98
C LEU A 173 7.76 6.11 21.73
N ALA A 174 6.46 5.81 21.86
CA ALA A 174 5.56 5.67 20.73
C ALA A 174 5.45 7.00 20.00
N PRO A 175 5.47 6.99 18.65
CA PRO A 175 5.10 8.17 17.87
C PRO A 175 3.74 8.68 18.38
N GLN A 176 3.65 9.96 18.77
CA GLN A 176 2.43 10.50 19.37
C GLN A 176 1.19 10.16 18.54
N GLU A 177 0.19 9.57 19.20
CA GLU A 177 -1.04 8.95 18.64
C GLU A 177 -1.99 9.89 17.88
N THR A 178 -1.60 11.13 17.54
CA THR A 178 -2.51 12.06 16.86
C THR A 178 -2.69 11.77 15.36
N ALA A 179 -1.89 10.86 14.80
CA ALA A 179 -2.18 10.21 13.54
C ALA A 179 -1.75 8.74 13.64
N ALA A 180 -2.69 7.81 13.59
CA ALA A 180 -2.39 6.42 13.30
C ALA A 180 -1.38 6.40 12.13
N SER A 181 -0.22 5.82 12.41
CA SER A 181 1.01 5.81 11.64
C SER A 181 0.76 5.58 10.13
N ASP A 182 0.46 6.64 9.37
CA ASP A 182 0.22 6.53 7.93
C ASP A 182 1.53 6.21 7.22
N THR A 183 1.69 4.95 6.82
CA THR A 183 2.88 4.48 6.10
C THR A 183 3.00 5.09 4.72
N GLY A 184 1.88 5.44 4.11
CA GLY A 184 1.84 6.06 2.79
C GLY A 184 2.28 7.52 2.77
N LEU A 185 2.34 8.20 3.92
CA LEU A 185 2.80 9.58 4.03
C LEU A 185 4.27 9.73 3.56
N TYR A 186 5.08 8.69 3.74
CA TYR A 186 6.46 8.69 3.26
C TYR A 186 6.52 8.37 1.77
N MET A 187 6.94 9.37 0.97
CA MET A 187 7.10 9.27 -0.49
C MET A 187 5.83 8.82 -1.23
N THR A 188 4.67 9.35 -0.81
CA THR A 188 3.33 9.05 -1.36
C THR A 188 3.32 9.00 -2.89
N GLU A 189 3.87 10.03 -3.53
CA GLU A 189 3.82 10.20 -4.98
C GLU A 189 4.63 9.15 -5.72
N GLN A 190 5.85 8.87 -5.24
CA GLN A 190 6.70 7.84 -5.81
C GLN A 190 6.12 6.45 -5.60
N ARG A 191 5.40 6.20 -4.50
CA ARG A 191 4.68 4.95 -4.25
C ARG A 191 3.56 4.75 -5.27
N ILE A 192 2.69 5.75 -5.45
CA ILE A 192 1.58 5.69 -6.42
C ILE A 192 2.13 5.50 -7.84
N GLU A 193 3.14 6.28 -8.24
CA GLU A 193 3.74 6.17 -9.57
C GLU A 193 4.40 4.80 -9.79
N SER A 194 5.20 4.33 -8.83
CA SER A 194 5.87 3.03 -8.94
C SER A 194 4.86 1.89 -9.00
N TRP A 195 3.83 1.92 -8.15
CA TRP A 195 2.72 0.97 -8.20
C TRP A 195 2.05 0.99 -9.58
N ALA A 196 1.73 2.18 -10.10
CA ALA A 196 1.02 2.30 -11.38
C ALA A 196 1.84 1.74 -12.56
N ARG A 197 3.17 1.91 -12.54
CA ARG A 197 4.09 1.33 -13.54
C ARG A 197 4.14 -0.20 -13.47
N LEU A 198 3.98 -0.78 -12.28
CA LEU A 198 4.09 -2.23 -12.04
C LEU A 198 2.74 -2.96 -12.10
N ALA A 199 1.63 -2.23 -11.99
CA ALA A 199 0.30 -2.81 -11.90
C ALA A 199 -0.11 -3.57 -13.17
N SER A 200 -0.75 -4.72 -12.98
CA SER A 200 -1.36 -5.51 -14.05
C SER A 200 -2.77 -5.01 -14.35
N PRO A 201 -3.18 -4.86 -15.62
CA PRO A 201 -4.42 -4.18 -16.00
C PRO A 201 -5.74 -4.87 -15.59
N SER A 202 -5.69 -5.94 -14.80
CA SER A 202 -6.82 -6.85 -14.54
C SER A 202 -7.71 -6.44 -13.37
N GLU A 203 -7.34 -5.43 -12.59
CA GLU A 203 -8.01 -5.08 -11.35
C GLU A 203 -8.91 -3.86 -11.55
N SER A 204 -10.06 -3.82 -10.89
CA SER A 204 -11.02 -2.71 -11.04
C SER A 204 -11.51 -2.15 -9.72
N VAL A 205 -11.09 -2.76 -8.60
CA VAL A 205 -11.35 -2.29 -7.24
C VAL A 205 -10.02 -2.14 -6.53
N LEU A 206 -9.71 -0.92 -6.10
CA LEU A 206 -8.45 -0.55 -5.49
C LEU A 206 -8.69 -0.07 -4.08
N ILE A 207 -8.04 -0.70 -3.11
CA ILE A 207 -8.17 -0.34 -1.70
C ILE A 207 -6.81 0.14 -1.18
N THR A 208 -6.82 1.26 -0.48
CA THR A 208 -5.70 1.75 0.32
C THR A 208 -6.13 1.89 1.78
N THR A 209 -5.18 1.81 2.69
CA THR A 209 -5.39 2.14 4.11
C THR A 209 -4.66 3.41 4.54
N SER A 210 -4.08 4.13 3.57
CA SER A 210 -3.32 5.35 3.78
C SER A 210 -4.16 6.58 3.43
N PRO A 211 -4.47 7.45 4.40
CA PRO A 211 -5.10 8.75 4.14
C PRO A 211 -4.29 9.63 3.18
N ALA A 212 -2.96 9.67 3.28
CA ALA A 212 -2.11 10.45 2.40
C ALA A 212 -2.19 9.98 0.94
N VAL A 213 -2.18 8.66 0.72
CA VAL A 213 -2.41 8.07 -0.60
C VAL A 213 -3.80 8.46 -1.09
N TRP A 214 -4.83 8.30 -0.25
CA TRP A 214 -6.20 8.62 -0.60
C TRP A 214 -6.37 10.07 -1.04
N GLN A 215 -5.82 11.01 -0.27
CA GLN A 215 -5.85 12.43 -0.61
C GLN A 215 -5.16 12.70 -1.96
N SER A 216 -3.95 12.16 -2.17
CA SER A 216 -3.23 12.31 -3.44
C SER A 216 -4.01 11.73 -4.63
N LEU A 217 -4.71 10.61 -4.45
CA LEU A 217 -5.59 10.04 -5.47
C LEU A 217 -6.74 11.00 -5.81
N LEU A 218 -7.45 11.52 -4.81
CA LEU A 218 -8.59 12.43 -5.03
C LEU A 218 -8.17 13.76 -5.67
N GLU A 219 -7.01 14.31 -5.30
CA GLU A 219 -6.45 15.51 -5.92
C GLU A 219 -6.14 15.31 -7.41
N ARG A 220 -5.68 14.12 -7.79
CA ARG A 220 -5.40 13.75 -9.20
C ARG A 220 -6.62 13.31 -9.99
N LEU A 221 -7.70 12.99 -9.29
CA LEU A 221 -8.92 12.42 -9.84
C LEU A 221 -10.15 13.22 -9.40
N PRO A 222 -10.23 14.50 -9.79
CA PRO A 222 -11.34 15.37 -9.40
C PRO A 222 -12.68 14.92 -9.99
N ASP A 223 -12.66 14.05 -11.00
CA ASP A 223 -13.82 13.42 -11.64
C ASP A 223 -14.36 12.19 -10.87
N SER A 224 -13.71 11.80 -9.76
CA SER A 224 -14.20 10.70 -8.92
C SER A 224 -15.49 11.06 -8.18
N ILE A 225 -16.42 10.11 -8.12
CA ILE A 225 -17.74 10.29 -7.52
C ILE A 225 -17.79 9.57 -6.17
N PRO A 226 -18.05 10.25 -5.04
CA PRO A 226 -18.27 9.57 -3.76
C PRO A 226 -19.56 8.76 -3.81
N VAL A 227 -19.49 7.48 -3.43
CA VAL A 227 -20.65 6.56 -3.43
C VAL A 227 -20.96 5.95 -2.06
N LEU A 228 -19.95 5.87 -1.18
CA LEU A 228 -20.10 5.34 0.17
C LEU A 228 -19.15 6.05 1.12
N HIS A 229 -19.66 6.39 2.30
CA HIS A 229 -18.83 6.64 3.47
C HIS A 229 -19.57 6.06 4.66
N GLY A 230 -18.98 5.05 5.30
CA GLY A 230 -19.65 4.31 6.36
C GLY A 230 -18.67 3.73 7.37
N GLN A 231 -19.24 3.28 8.48
CA GLN A 231 -18.55 2.58 9.54
C GLN A 231 -19.06 1.14 9.62
N PHE A 232 -18.14 0.20 9.88
CA PHE A 232 -18.34 -1.24 9.76
C PHE A 232 -17.68 -1.99 10.93
N ASP A 233 -18.27 -3.11 11.31
CA ASP A 233 -17.65 -4.08 12.21
C ASP A 233 -16.82 -5.05 11.36
N SER A 234 -15.55 -5.23 11.73
CA SER A 234 -14.66 -6.17 11.06
C SER A 234 -15.01 -7.64 11.34
N ALA A 235 -15.72 -7.92 12.44
CA ALA A 235 -15.96 -9.28 12.92
C ALA A 235 -17.05 -10.01 12.12
N ARG A 236 -17.93 -9.26 11.43
CA ARG A 236 -18.91 -9.74 10.46
C ARG A 236 -19.59 -8.53 9.83
N PRO A 237 -19.43 -8.25 8.53
CA PRO A 237 -20.45 -7.48 7.86
C PRO A 237 -21.73 -8.32 7.89
N ASP A 238 -22.74 -7.89 8.64
CA ASP A 238 -24.11 -8.45 8.66
C ASP A 238 -24.78 -8.48 7.25
N ALA A 239 -24.06 -8.06 6.22
CA ALA A 239 -24.45 -8.00 4.81
C ALA A 239 -24.51 -9.36 4.09
N GLY A 240 -24.43 -10.48 4.82
CA GLY A 240 -24.36 -11.82 4.24
C GLY A 240 -22.98 -12.14 3.62
N PRO A 241 -22.77 -13.37 3.14
CA PRO A 241 -21.45 -13.85 2.70
C PRO A 241 -20.84 -13.10 1.50
N ASN A 242 -21.61 -12.28 0.78
CA ASN A 242 -21.18 -11.60 -0.45
C ASN A 242 -21.39 -10.08 -0.47
N GLY A 243 -21.77 -9.43 0.64
CA GLY A 243 -22.25 -8.03 0.62
C GLY A 243 -21.34 -7.03 -0.13
N PHE A 244 -20.04 -7.00 0.17
CA PHE A 244 -19.10 -6.12 -0.55
C PHE A 244 -18.81 -6.59 -1.98
N ALA A 245 -18.80 -7.90 -2.24
CA ALA A 245 -18.60 -8.43 -3.58
C ALA A 245 -19.73 -8.02 -4.52
N ASP A 246 -20.98 -8.11 -4.04
CA ASP A 246 -22.18 -7.70 -4.77
C ASP A 246 -22.20 -6.17 -4.97
N LEU A 247 -21.84 -5.39 -3.95
CA LEU A 247 -21.69 -3.94 -4.09
C LEU A 247 -20.65 -3.59 -5.16
N PHE A 248 -19.46 -4.18 -5.11
CA PHE A 248 -18.43 -3.88 -6.09
C PHE A 248 -18.85 -4.30 -7.50
N ALA A 249 -19.48 -5.47 -7.66
CA ALA A 249 -20.02 -5.89 -8.95
C ALA A 249 -21.05 -4.87 -9.49
N ALA A 250 -21.96 -4.39 -8.64
CA ALA A 250 -22.93 -3.36 -9.01
C ALA A 250 -22.26 -2.04 -9.39
N LEU A 251 -21.31 -1.54 -8.59
CA LEU A 251 -20.58 -0.30 -8.87
C LEU A 251 -19.76 -0.38 -10.16
N LEU A 252 -19.15 -1.52 -10.46
CA LEU A 252 -18.35 -1.73 -11.66
C LEU A 252 -19.18 -1.68 -12.95
N GLN A 253 -20.44 -2.10 -12.89
CA GLN A 253 -21.35 -2.21 -14.04
C GLN A 253 -22.38 -1.07 -14.13
N ALA A 254 -22.51 -0.25 -13.09
CA ALA A 254 -23.48 0.83 -13.05
C ALA A 254 -23.22 1.90 -14.12
N GLN A 255 -24.27 2.31 -14.84
CA GLN A 255 -24.22 3.48 -15.72
C GLN A 255 -24.08 4.78 -14.90
N ASP A 256 -24.82 4.87 -13.79
CA ASP A 256 -24.67 5.92 -12.78
C ASP A 256 -24.35 5.29 -11.42
N PRO A 257 -23.08 5.36 -10.95
CA PRO A 257 -22.65 4.81 -9.67
C PRO A 257 -23.43 5.35 -8.46
N ARG A 258 -24.05 6.53 -8.55
CA ARG A 258 -24.81 7.16 -7.45
C ARG A 258 -26.13 6.44 -7.15
N THR A 259 -26.62 5.66 -8.09
CA THR A 259 -27.89 4.93 -7.96
C THR A 259 -27.73 3.59 -7.24
N VAL A 260 -26.50 3.14 -7.02
CA VAL A 260 -26.22 1.85 -6.36
C VAL A 260 -26.53 1.96 -4.87
N SER A 261 -27.48 1.14 -4.39
CA SER A 261 -27.90 1.15 -2.98
C SER A 261 -26.82 0.55 -2.08
N THR A 262 -26.47 1.29 -1.02
CA THR A 262 -25.49 0.89 0.01
C THR A 262 -26.13 0.65 1.38
N GLN A 263 -27.46 0.79 1.49
CA GLN A 263 -28.19 0.76 2.76
C GLN A 263 -28.06 -0.57 3.52
N HIS A 264 -27.80 -1.66 2.81
CA HIS A 264 -27.66 -3.00 3.39
C HIS A 264 -26.30 -3.24 4.08
N LEU A 265 -25.35 -2.30 3.97
CA LEU A 265 -24.01 -2.44 4.53
C LEU A 265 -23.81 -1.68 5.85
N ALA A 266 -24.74 -0.79 6.22
CA ALA A 266 -24.59 0.06 7.39
C ALA A 266 -24.71 -0.72 8.71
N LEU A 267 -23.84 -0.40 9.68
CA LEU A 267 -23.99 -0.87 11.05
C LEU A 267 -25.33 -0.44 11.66
N LYS A 268 -25.84 -1.26 12.57
CA LYS A 268 -26.95 -0.84 13.45
C LYS A 268 -26.44 0.21 14.43
N ALA A 269 -27.27 1.19 14.74
CA ALA A 269 -26.93 2.23 15.69
C ALA A 269 -26.59 1.61 17.07
N GLY A 270 -25.41 1.95 17.62
CA GLY A 270 -24.97 1.55 18.98
C GLY A 270 -23.74 0.64 19.04
N GLU A 271 -23.26 0.10 17.92
CA GLU A 271 -22.04 -0.72 17.87
C GLU A 271 -20.79 0.16 17.72
N LYS A 272 -19.69 -0.21 18.40
CA LYS A 272 -18.40 0.50 18.26
C LYS A 272 -17.78 0.11 16.91
N PRO A 273 -17.58 1.06 15.99
CA PRO A 273 -17.07 0.74 14.67
C PRO A 273 -15.59 0.38 14.74
N LEU A 274 -15.22 -0.80 14.22
CA LEU A 274 -13.82 -1.17 14.09
C LEU A 274 -13.18 -0.57 12.85
N VAL A 275 -13.99 -0.25 11.84
CA VAL A 275 -13.50 0.13 10.52
C VAL A 275 -14.35 1.26 9.92
N THR A 276 -13.71 2.23 9.27
CA THR A 276 -14.36 3.18 8.36
C THR A 276 -13.99 2.83 6.92
N LEU A 277 -14.96 2.80 6.00
CA LEU A 277 -14.72 2.65 4.56
C LEU A 277 -15.33 3.83 3.80
N GLY A 278 -14.50 4.53 3.04
CA GLY A 278 -14.92 5.47 2.02
C GLY A 278 -14.72 4.88 0.63
N LEU A 279 -15.71 4.97 -0.25
CA LEU A 279 -15.61 4.54 -1.65
C LEU A 279 -15.89 5.69 -2.61
N HIS A 280 -15.05 5.79 -3.63
CA HIS A 280 -15.22 6.64 -4.79
C HIS A 280 -15.25 5.79 -6.06
N VAL A 281 -15.93 6.27 -7.09
CA VAL A 281 -16.00 5.62 -8.39
C VAL A 281 -15.56 6.58 -9.48
N LEU A 282 -14.66 6.12 -10.33
CA LEU A 282 -14.34 6.77 -11.61
C LEU A 282 -15.27 6.20 -12.67
N ALA A 283 -16.30 6.97 -13.01
CA ALA A 283 -17.29 6.58 -14.00
C ALA A 283 -16.64 6.49 -15.39
N ALA A 284 -16.92 5.41 -16.12
CA ALA A 284 -16.42 5.14 -17.47
C ALA A 284 -14.88 5.23 -17.61
N CYS A 285 -14.12 5.09 -16.52
CA CYS A 285 -12.67 5.05 -16.55
C CYS A 285 -12.18 3.65 -16.29
N ARG A 286 -11.55 3.05 -17.30
CA ARG A 286 -10.98 1.71 -17.19
C ARG A 286 -9.65 1.76 -16.45
N PHE A 287 -9.31 0.66 -15.80
CA PHE A 287 -8.08 0.59 -15.01
C PHE A 287 -6.79 0.95 -15.80
N PRO A 288 -6.58 0.55 -17.07
CA PRO A 288 -5.42 1.03 -17.84
C PRO A 288 -5.37 2.55 -18.03
N GLU A 289 -6.54 3.19 -18.18
CA GLU A 289 -6.63 4.66 -18.32
C GLU A 289 -6.29 5.34 -16.99
N LEU A 290 -6.76 4.77 -15.88
CA LEU A 290 -6.38 5.21 -14.54
C LEU A 290 -4.86 5.12 -14.35
N LEU A 291 -4.23 4.00 -14.70
CA LEU A 291 -2.78 3.84 -14.59
C LEU A 291 -2.02 4.89 -15.40
N ALA A 292 -2.49 5.18 -16.62
CA ALA A 292 -1.88 6.19 -17.49
C ALA A 292 -1.90 7.60 -16.88
N ARG A 293 -2.90 7.93 -16.05
CA ARG A 293 -2.96 9.21 -15.32
C ARG A 293 -1.87 9.34 -14.25
N PHE A 294 -1.36 8.23 -13.71
CA PHE A 294 -0.33 8.24 -12.66
C PHE A 294 1.10 8.11 -13.19
N THR A 295 1.29 7.56 -14.39
CA THR A 295 2.61 7.45 -15.00
C THR A 295 2.91 8.69 -15.85
N LYS A 296 3.78 9.58 -15.38
CA LYS A 296 4.33 10.65 -16.23
C LYS A 296 5.17 10.01 -17.33
N GLY A 297 4.64 9.91 -18.53
CA GLY A 297 5.31 9.32 -19.69
C GLY A 297 4.36 8.45 -20.48
N SER A 298 4.30 8.73 -21.78
CA SER A 298 3.43 8.11 -22.78
C SER A 298 3.50 6.58 -22.73
N PHE A 299 2.63 5.94 -21.95
CA PHE A 299 2.37 4.52 -22.11
C PHE A 299 1.57 4.37 -23.40
N GLN A 300 2.26 4.28 -24.55
CA GLN A 300 1.65 3.83 -25.79
C GLN A 300 1.35 2.33 -25.67
N ARG A 301 0.34 1.97 -24.88
CA ARG A 301 -0.35 0.70 -25.07
C ARG A 301 -1.43 0.93 -26.11
N GLN A 302 -1.48 0.06 -27.12
CA GLN A 302 -2.59 0.05 -28.08
C GLN A 302 -3.91 0.12 -27.31
N PRO A 303 -4.82 1.03 -27.69
CA PRO A 303 -6.15 1.07 -27.08
C PRO A 303 -6.77 -0.32 -27.26
N PRO A 304 -7.29 -0.93 -26.18
CA PRO A 304 -7.99 -2.20 -26.32
C PRO A 304 -9.16 -2.01 -27.30
N GLU A 305 -9.33 -2.99 -28.20
CA GLU A 305 -10.47 -3.05 -29.12
C GLU A 305 -11.78 -2.73 -28.41
N ALA A 306 -12.66 -2.00 -29.09
CA ALA A 306 -13.90 -1.47 -28.57
C ALA A 306 -14.84 -2.59 -28.09
N ALA A 307 -14.71 -2.97 -26.81
CA ALA A 307 -15.69 -3.80 -26.11
C ALA A 307 -16.71 -2.91 -25.37
N SER A 308 -17.98 -3.22 -25.59
CA SER A 308 -19.19 -2.47 -25.30
C SER A 308 -19.73 -2.67 -23.88
N SER A 309 -19.04 -2.17 -22.86
CA SER A 309 -19.64 -1.97 -21.53
C SER A 309 -18.91 -0.86 -20.76
N PRO A 310 -19.62 -0.01 -20.01
CA PRO A 310 -18.99 0.85 -19.02
C PRO A 310 -18.32 -0.06 -17.99
N CYS A 311 -17.01 0.10 -17.80
CA CYS A 311 -16.28 -0.57 -16.73
C CYS A 311 -15.73 0.56 -15.85
N ASN A 312 -16.41 0.81 -14.75
CA ASN A 312 -15.98 1.81 -13.79
C ASN A 312 -14.74 1.29 -13.03
N THR A 313 -13.97 2.19 -12.43
CA THR A 313 -12.95 1.81 -11.45
C THR A 313 -13.37 2.28 -10.07
N VAL A 314 -13.39 1.37 -9.09
CA VAL A 314 -13.73 1.67 -7.69
C VAL A 314 -12.45 1.91 -6.91
N LEU A 315 -12.43 2.98 -6.14
CA LEU A 315 -11.36 3.35 -5.21
C LEU A 315 -11.92 3.30 -3.80
N GLY A 316 -11.16 2.78 -2.85
CA GLY A 316 -11.56 2.75 -1.44
C GLY A 316 -10.45 3.11 -0.47
N LEU A 317 -10.82 3.86 0.56
CA LEU A 317 -10.01 4.09 1.76
C LEU A 317 -10.60 3.28 2.92
N LEU A 318 -9.81 2.37 3.47
CA LEU A 318 -10.14 1.61 4.67
C LEU A 318 -9.33 2.13 5.86
N GLN A 319 -9.99 2.57 6.92
CA GLN A 319 -9.34 2.98 8.17
C GLN A 319 -9.75 2.02 9.28
N VAL A 320 -8.79 1.37 9.90
CA VAL A 320 -9.02 0.47 11.04
C VAL A 320 -8.75 1.24 12.32
N HIS A 321 -9.70 1.25 13.24
CA HIS A 321 -9.58 1.91 14.54
C HIS A 321 -9.10 0.91 15.59
N ALA A 322 -8.15 1.32 16.42
CA ALA A 322 -7.69 0.49 17.53
C ALA A 322 -8.83 0.31 18.57
N THR A 323 -9.00 -0.91 19.05
CA THR A 323 -9.93 -1.27 20.13
C THR A 323 -9.33 -1.11 21.51
#